data_AF-A0A3M8EMW1-F1
#
_entry.id   AF-A0A3M8EMW1-F1
#
_cell.length_a   1.000
_cell.length_b   1.000
_cell.length_c   1.000
_cell.angle_alpha   90.00
_cell.angle_beta   90.00
_cell.angle_gamma   90.00
#
_symmetry.space_group_name_H-M   'P 1'
#
loop_
_entity.id
_entity.type
_entity.pdbx_description
1 polymer ?
#
loop_
_entity_poly.entity_id
_entity_poly.type
_entity_poly.pdbx_seq_one_letter_code
_entity_poly.pdbx_strand_id
1 'polypeptide(L)'
;MNSDINEMLELMDRTFRDFESGMPSRPRMVKLPFGFAYRFVEKDIYQAMFLKLARVQSLVRAAAMLLANGYVQEQGILQRAIDETNEDIMFLVYAVTNDKITELHKKFLDAFWEEEIDETGTLMESKQNRPMIPRKQIQAYLARIEGVKIDPKRQKDAAKTIYKAYSGFVHGASPHLMDMYGGNPPHFHTNGMLGTPRIEEHADDFWNYAYRSFISHIAVAKALGAEKHATILSQHLKRFEQNAEMRG
;
A
#
# COMPACT_ATOMS: atom_id res chain seq x y z
N MET A 1 -17.98 5.96 8.96
CA MET A 1 -16.72 6.38 8.30
C MET A 1 -16.86 7.84 7.91
N ASN A 2 -15.82 8.66 8.16
CA ASN A 2 -15.83 10.10 7.87
C ASN A 2 -16.09 10.35 6.37
N SER A 3 -16.96 11.31 6.03
CA SER A 3 -17.30 11.67 4.63
C SER A 3 -16.06 11.96 3.80
N ASP A 4 -15.05 12.55 4.43
CA ASP A 4 -13.81 12.98 3.79
C ASP A 4 -12.98 11.77 3.30
N ILE A 5 -12.91 10.68 4.08
CA ILE A 5 -12.24 9.43 3.64
C ILE A 5 -12.95 8.84 2.42
N ASN A 6 -14.28 8.79 2.44
CA ASN A 6 -15.04 8.19 1.35
C ASN A 6 -14.79 8.97 0.04
N GLU A 7 -14.76 10.29 0.09
CA GLU A 7 -14.45 11.12 -1.07
C GLU A 7 -13.03 10.86 -1.60
N MET A 8 -12.03 10.74 -0.71
CA MET A 8 -10.66 10.37 -1.12
C MET A 8 -10.62 9.01 -1.82
N LEU A 9 -11.28 8.00 -1.24
CA LEU A 9 -11.32 6.65 -1.81
C LEU A 9 -12.02 6.61 -3.17
N GLU A 10 -13.08 7.40 -3.36
CA GLU A 10 -13.76 7.54 -4.64
C GLU A 10 -12.90 8.26 -5.68
N LEU A 11 -12.20 9.33 -5.31
CA LEU A 11 -11.28 10.02 -6.20
C LEU A 11 -10.12 9.11 -6.62
N MET A 12 -9.59 8.31 -5.70
CA MET A 12 -8.59 7.29 -6.01
C MET A 12 -9.11 6.28 -7.05
N ASP A 13 -10.36 5.79 -6.91
CA ASP A 13 -10.97 4.89 -7.92
C ASP A 13 -11.09 5.55 -9.29
N ARG A 14 -11.60 6.78 -9.33
CA ARG A 14 -11.82 7.50 -10.60
C ARG A 14 -10.49 7.74 -11.30
N THR A 15 -9.48 8.22 -10.57
CA THR A 15 -8.15 8.47 -11.13
C THR A 15 -7.45 7.19 -11.56
N PHE A 16 -7.59 6.09 -10.81
CA PHE A 16 -7.07 4.78 -11.21
C PHE A 16 -7.67 4.30 -12.54
N ARG A 17 -8.99 4.42 -12.73
CA ARG A 17 -9.67 4.04 -13.99
C ARG A 17 -9.22 4.91 -15.17
N ASP A 18 -8.97 6.20 -14.93
CA ASP A 18 -8.43 7.09 -15.95
C ASP A 18 -7.01 6.68 -16.34
N PHE A 19 -6.16 6.33 -15.36
CA PHE A 19 -4.82 5.80 -15.63
C PHE A 19 -4.87 4.50 -16.42
N GLU A 20 -5.76 3.57 -16.03
CA GLU A 20 -5.99 2.30 -16.74
C GLU A 20 -6.39 2.54 -18.20
N SER A 21 -7.28 3.50 -18.43
CA SER A 21 -7.77 3.85 -19.77
C SER A 21 -6.67 4.48 -20.62
N GLY A 22 -5.76 5.24 -20.00
CA GLY A 22 -4.63 5.90 -20.64
C GLY A 22 -3.36 5.05 -20.78
N MET A 23 -3.35 3.79 -20.31
CA MET A 23 -2.16 2.94 -20.41
C MET A 23 -1.76 2.68 -21.87
N PRO A 24 -0.47 2.83 -22.23
CA PRO A 24 0.00 2.58 -23.60
C PRO A 24 -0.19 1.13 -24.05
N SER A 25 -0.06 0.17 -23.13
CA SER A 25 -0.32 -1.25 -23.37
C SER A 25 -1.18 -1.83 -22.26
N ARG A 26 -2.05 -2.77 -22.63
CA ARG A 26 -2.93 -3.48 -21.70
C ARG A 26 -2.40 -4.88 -21.40
N PRO A 27 -2.72 -5.46 -20.22
CA PRO A 27 -2.46 -6.86 -19.96
C PRO A 27 -3.07 -7.75 -21.05
N ARG A 28 -2.33 -8.76 -21.48
CA ARG A 28 -2.79 -9.74 -22.47
C ARG A 28 -3.05 -11.07 -21.78
N MET A 29 -4.05 -11.79 -22.26
CA MET A 29 -4.25 -13.17 -21.83
C MET A 29 -3.12 -14.03 -22.42
N VAL A 30 -2.34 -14.66 -21.56
CA VAL A 30 -1.18 -15.49 -21.91
C VAL A 30 -1.44 -16.92 -21.47
N LYS A 31 -1.04 -17.89 -22.30
CA LYS A 31 -1.00 -19.30 -21.92
C LYS A 31 0.25 -19.58 -21.10
N LEU A 32 0.05 -20.08 -19.89
CA LEU A 32 1.08 -20.48 -18.94
C LEU A 32 1.05 -22.00 -18.77
N PRO A 33 2.12 -22.61 -18.23
CA PRO A 33 2.17 -24.05 -17.94
C PRO A 33 1.00 -24.53 -17.06
N PHE A 34 0.45 -23.66 -16.22
CA PHE A 34 -0.64 -23.94 -15.28
C PHE A 34 -2.01 -23.36 -15.69
N GLY A 35 -2.17 -22.86 -16.91
CA GLY A 35 -3.46 -22.36 -17.40
C GLY A 35 -3.37 -21.06 -18.21
N PHE A 36 -4.37 -20.18 -18.08
CA PHE A 36 -4.40 -18.88 -18.75
C PHE A 36 -4.51 -17.76 -17.71
N ALA A 37 -3.73 -16.71 -17.88
CA ALA A 37 -3.78 -15.54 -17.01
C ALA A 37 -3.42 -14.25 -17.75
N TYR A 38 -3.88 -13.11 -17.23
CA TYR A 38 -3.50 -11.80 -17.76
C TYR A 38 -2.09 -11.41 -17.28
N ARG A 39 -1.25 -10.94 -18.20
CA ARG A 39 0.12 -10.46 -17.92
C ARG A 39 0.44 -9.22 -18.74
N PHE A 40 1.21 -8.31 -18.15
CA PHE A 40 1.93 -7.31 -18.92
C PHE A 40 3.10 -7.97 -19.65
N VAL A 41 3.24 -7.70 -20.94
CA VAL A 41 4.32 -8.25 -21.76
C VAL A 41 5.58 -7.41 -21.63
N GLU A 42 5.41 -6.08 -21.55
CA GLU A 42 6.52 -5.13 -21.52
C GLU A 42 7.24 -5.09 -20.17
N LYS A 43 6.51 -5.36 -19.08
CA LYS A 43 7.03 -5.45 -17.70
C LYS A 43 7.84 -4.23 -17.27
N ASP A 44 7.38 -3.04 -17.66
CA ASP A 44 8.07 -1.79 -17.37
C ASP A 44 7.77 -1.25 -15.95
N ILE A 45 8.53 -0.22 -15.56
CA ILE A 45 8.42 0.39 -14.23
C ILE A 45 7.06 1.09 -14.00
N TYR A 46 6.43 1.64 -15.04
CA TYR A 46 5.13 2.31 -14.95
C TYR A 46 4.00 1.30 -14.76
N GLN A 47 4.07 0.15 -15.45
CA GLN A 47 3.17 -0.98 -15.24
C GLN A 47 3.31 -1.55 -13.81
N ALA A 48 4.53 -1.60 -13.27
CA ALA A 48 4.75 -1.99 -11.87
C ALA A 48 4.11 -0.98 -10.89
N MET A 49 4.29 0.34 -11.11
CA MET A 49 3.61 1.37 -10.33
C MET A 49 2.09 1.23 -10.39
N PHE A 50 1.54 0.99 -11.57
CA PHE A 50 0.10 0.79 -11.78
C PHE A 50 -0.43 -0.42 -11.00
N LEU A 51 0.24 -1.58 -11.08
CA LEU A 51 -0.15 -2.77 -10.30
C LEU A 51 -0.05 -2.54 -8.78
N LYS A 52 0.96 -1.78 -8.33
CA LYS A 52 1.08 -1.42 -6.90
C LYS A 52 -0.02 -0.45 -6.48
N LEU A 53 -0.43 0.50 -7.32
CA LEU A 53 -1.61 1.33 -7.06
C LEU A 53 -2.89 0.50 -6.93
N ALA A 54 -3.12 -0.45 -7.85
CA ALA A 54 -4.27 -1.36 -7.77
C ALA A 54 -4.28 -2.10 -6.42
N ARG A 55 -3.10 -2.59 -6.01
CA ARG A 55 -2.93 -3.28 -4.72
C ARG A 55 -3.24 -2.37 -3.54
N VAL A 56 -2.66 -1.17 -3.47
CA VAL A 56 -2.90 -0.29 -2.32
C VAL A 56 -4.34 0.18 -2.24
N GLN A 57 -4.98 0.43 -3.40
CA GLN A 57 -6.39 0.80 -3.48
C GLN A 57 -7.30 -0.32 -2.96
N SER A 58 -7.03 -1.56 -3.36
CA SER A 58 -7.75 -2.72 -2.84
C SER A 58 -7.56 -2.89 -1.33
N LEU A 59 -6.33 -2.74 -0.84
CA LEU A 59 -6.00 -2.89 0.58
C LEU A 59 -6.70 -1.84 1.46
N VAL A 60 -6.66 -0.56 1.08
CA VAL A 60 -7.29 0.50 1.87
C VAL A 60 -8.82 0.34 1.90
N ARG A 61 -9.44 -0.09 0.80
CA ARG A 61 -10.88 -0.39 0.76
C ARG A 61 -11.24 -1.59 1.63
N ALA A 62 -10.43 -2.64 1.61
CA ALA A 62 -10.64 -3.79 2.48
C ALA A 62 -10.48 -3.41 3.95
N ALA A 63 -9.46 -2.62 4.30
CA ALA A 63 -9.25 -2.11 5.66
C ALA A 63 -10.43 -1.26 6.14
N ALA A 64 -10.97 -0.40 5.27
CA ALA A 64 -12.19 0.37 5.54
C ALA A 64 -13.39 -0.54 5.86
N MET A 65 -13.62 -1.58 5.04
CA MET A 65 -14.71 -2.54 5.27
C MET A 65 -14.53 -3.33 6.57
N LEU A 66 -13.31 -3.76 6.88
CA LEU A 66 -12.99 -4.49 8.11
C LEU A 66 -13.25 -3.62 9.34
N LEU A 67 -12.77 -2.37 9.34
CA LEU A 67 -13.03 -1.41 10.40
C LEU A 67 -14.54 -1.19 10.61
N ALA A 68 -15.29 -0.99 9.52
CA ALA A 68 -16.75 -0.79 9.58
C ALA A 68 -17.51 -1.99 10.19
N ASN A 69 -16.92 -3.19 10.14
CA ASN A 69 -17.48 -4.42 10.71
C ASN A 69 -16.77 -4.86 12.02
N GLY A 70 -15.86 -4.06 12.55
CA GLY A 70 -15.17 -4.30 13.82
C GLY A 70 -13.97 -5.24 13.78
N TYR A 71 -13.45 -5.60 12.61
CA TYR A 71 -12.29 -6.49 12.44
C TYR A 71 -10.97 -5.72 12.48
N VAL A 72 -10.63 -5.16 13.66
CA VAL A 72 -9.47 -4.27 13.83
C VAL A 72 -8.12 -5.00 13.83
N GLN A 73 -8.09 -6.29 14.18
CA GLN A 73 -6.88 -7.11 14.07
C GLN A 73 -6.49 -7.30 12.60
N GLU A 74 -7.46 -7.69 11.77
CA GLU A 74 -7.29 -7.87 10.34
C GLU A 74 -7.00 -6.53 9.64
N GLN A 75 -7.63 -5.44 10.09
CA GLN A 75 -7.26 -4.09 9.66
C GLN A 75 -5.77 -3.83 9.89
N GLY A 76 -5.25 -4.15 11.09
CA GLY A 76 -3.83 -3.98 11.41
C GLY A 76 -2.90 -4.75 10.47
N ILE A 77 -3.28 -5.98 10.09
CA ILE A 77 -2.56 -6.76 9.07
C ILE A 77 -2.56 -6.02 7.72
N LEU A 78 -3.69 -5.47 7.30
CA LEU A 78 -3.76 -4.73 6.04
C LEU A 78 -2.99 -3.42 6.08
N GLN A 79 -2.99 -2.71 7.21
CA GLN A 79 -2.19 -1.49 7.42
C GLN A 79 -0.69 -1.75 7.19
N ARG A 80 -0.16 -2.89 7.64
CA ARG A 80 1.21 -3.33 7.29
C ARG A 80 1.43 -3.41 5.78
N ALA A 81 0.51 -4.06 5.08
CA ALA A 81 0.59 -4.26 3.63
C ALA A 81 0.44 -2.93 2.87
N ILE A 82 -0.39 -2.01 3.37
CA ILE A 82 -0.58 -0.67 2.79
C ILE A 82 0.72 0.12 2.86
N ASP A 83 1.37 0.18 4.02
CA ASP A 83 2.65 0.89 4.18
C ASP A 83 3.73 0.31 3.27
N GLU A 84 3.88 -1.01 3.23
CA GLU A 84 4.84 -1.66 2.34
C GLU A 84 4.59 -1.35 0.87
N THR A 85 3.32 -1.37 0.46
CA THR A 85 2.94 -1.08 -0.93
C THR A 85 3.18 0.39 -1.26
N ASN A 86 2.87 1.31 -0.34
CA ASN A 86 3.15 2.74 -0.50
C ASN A 86 4.65 3.03 -0.61
N GLU A 87 5.49 2.40 0.22
CA GLU A 87 6.94 2.51 0.10
C GLU A 87 7.45 1.99 -1.25
N ASP A 88 6.92 0.86 -1.74
CA ASP A 88 7.27 0.32 -3.06
C ASP A 88 6.87 1.30 -4.18
N ILE A 89 5.69 1.92 -4.08
CA ILE A 89 5.24 2.94 -5.06
C ILE A 89 6.21 4.11 -5.06
N MET A 90 6.52 4.68 -3.89
CA MET A 90 7.44 5.81 -3.80
C MET A 90 8.84 5.44 -4.30
N PHE A 91 9.30 4.24 -4.02
CA PHE A 91 10.58 3.72 -4.51
C PHE A 91 10.65 3.73 -6.04
N LEU A 92 9.60 3.25 -6.72
CA LEU A 92 9.53 3.26 -8.18
C LEU A 92 9.33 4.68 -8.76
N VAL A 93 8.47 5.49 -8.14
CA VAL A 93 8.21 6.87 -8.57
C VAL A 93 9.50 7.68 -8.56
N TYR A 94 10.24 7.65 -7.45
CA TYR A 94 11.47 8.43 -7.34
C TYR A 94 12.57 7.98 -8.31
N ALA A 95 12.59 6.71 -8.71
CA ALA A 95 13.49 6.22 -9.75
C ALA A 95 13.25 6.94 -11.07
N VAL A 96 11.97 7.13 -11.43
CA VAL A 96 11.56 7.81 -12.67
C VAL A 96 11.72 9.32 -12.56
N THR A 97 11.22 9.95 -11.49
CA THR A 97 11.22 11.41 -11.39
C THR A 97 12.62 12.00 -11.22
N ASN A 98 13.56 11.23 -10.67
CA ASN A 98 14.96 11.64 -10.53
C ASN A 98 15.84 11.17 -11.71
N ASP A 99 15.22 10.61 -12.77
CA ASP A 99 15.90 10.03 -13.94
C ASP A 99 17.05 9.09 -13.57
N LYS A 100 16.81 8.21 -12.59
CA LYS A 100 17.84 7.34 -12.00
C LYS A 100 17.31 5.98 -11.57
N ILE A 101 17.33 5.04 -12.51
CA ILE A 101 17.09 3.62 -12.23
C ILE A 101 18.40 2.96 -11.78
N THR A 102 18.47 2.58 -10.51
CA THR A 102 19.63 1.87 -9.94
C THR A 102 19.51 0.35 -10.06
N GLU A 103 20.60 -0.39 -9.82
CA GLU A 103 20.59 -1.85 -9.74
C GLU A 103 19.61 -2.41 -8.70
N LEU A 104 19.32 -1.66 -7.63
CA LEU A 104 18.30 -2.06 -6.65
C LEU A 104 16.91 -2.06 -7.27
N HIS A 105 16.60 -1.10 -8.15
CA HIS A 105 15.31 -1.04 -8.84
C HIS A 105 15.17 -2.17 -9.85
N LYS A 106 16.24 -2.47 -10.60
CA LYS A 106 16.25 -3.60 -11.54
C LYS A 106 15.97 -4.92 -10.81
N LYS A 107 16.72 -5.21 -9.74
CA LYS A 107 16.48 -6.40 -8.90
C LYS A 107 15.07 -6.45 -8.32
N PHE A 108 14.53 -5.29 -7.90
CA PHE A 108 13.15 -5.21 -7.45
C PHE A 108 12.16 -5.55 -8.55
N LEU A 109 12.33 -5.00 -9.76
CA LEU A 109 11.45 -5.27 -10.90
C LEU A 109 11.57 -6.73 -11.36
N ASP A 110 12.77 -7.27 -11.45
CA ASP A 110 13.01 -8.68 -11.78
C ASP A 110 12.25 -9.59 -10.81
N ALA A 111 12.42 -9.37 -9.50
CA ALA A 111 11.69 -10.08 -8.46
C ALA A 111 10.17 -9.80 -8.49
N PHE A 112 9.76 -8.60 -8.86
CA PHE A 112 8.34 -8.23 -8.92
C PHE A 112 7.61 -9.01 -10.01
N TRP A 113 8.27 -9.24 -11.15
CA TRP A 113 7.71 -9.89 -12.33
C TRP A 113 7.94 -11.40 -12.43
N GLU A 114 8.70 -11.96 -11.50
CA GLU A 114 8.94 -13.39 -11.39
C GLU A 114 7.67 -14.11 -10.91
N GLU A 115 7.38 -15.23 -11.55
CA GLU A 115 6.27 -16.12 -11.16
C GLU A 115 6.74 -17.09 -10.07
N GLU A 116 5.79 -17.77 -9.41
CA GLU A 116 6.11 -18.83 -8.45
C GLU A 116 6.15 -20.22 -9.13
N ILE A 117 5.52 -20.36 -10.31
CA ILE A 117 5.41 -21.61 -11.05
C ILE A 117 6.16 -21.46 -12.37
N ASP A 118 7.14 -22.32 -12.58
CA ASP A 118 7.95 -22.41 -13.80
C ASP A 118 7.30 -23.33 -14.87
N GLU A 119 8.09 -23.80 -15.83
CA GLU A 119 7.66 -24.69 -16.90
C GLU A 119 7.04 -26.02 -16.42
N THR A 120 7.26 -26.43 -15.17
CA THR A 120 6.66 -27.64 -14.59
C THR A 120 5.14 -27.53 -14.47
N GLY A 121 4.61 -26.31 -14.36
CA GLY A 121 3.17 -26.09 -14.19
C GLY A 121 2.64 -26.43 -12.80
N THR A 122 3.49 -26.77 -11.83
CA THR A 122 3.09 -27.02 -10.44
C THR A 122 3.99 -26.31 -9.44
N LEU A 123 3.42 -25.85 -8.32
CA LEU A 123 4.21 -25.21 -7.25
C LEU A 123 5.19 -26.17 -6.57
N MET A 124 4.85 -27.46 -6.47
CA MET A 124 5.68 -28.45 -5.77
C MET A 124 6.98 -28.78 -6.51
N GLU A 125 6.94 -28.73 -7.84
CA GLU A 125 8.07 -29.09 -8.69
C GLU A 125 8.84 -27.86 -9.19
N SER A 126 8.24 -26.68 -9.07
CA SER A 126 8.85 -25.41 -9.44
C SER A 126 10.18 -25.22 -8.72
N LYS A 127 11.21 -24.86 -9.49
CA LYS A 127 12.52 -24.49 -8.98
C LYS A 127 12.68 -22.98 -8.82
N GLN A 128 11.65 -22.21 -9.19
CA GLN A 128 11.65 -20.77 -8.99
C GLN A 128 11.70 -20.47 -7.49
N ASN A 129 12.56 -19.51 -7.15
CA ASN A 129 12.69 -19.01 -5.80
C ASN A 129 12.76 -17.50 -5.88
N ARG A 130 11.56 -16.91 -6.00
CA ARG A 130 11.40 -15.48 -6.11
C ARG A 130 12.10 -14.77 -4.94
N PRO A 131 13.11 -13.94 -5.19
CA PRO A 131 13.87 -13.33 -4.11
C PRO A 131 13.06 -12.24 -3.44
N MET A 132 13.12 -12.17 -2.11
CA MET A 132 12.57 -11.05 -1.36
C MET A 132 13.59 -9.91 -1.30
N ILE A 133 13.23 -8.74 -1.82
CA ILE A 133 14.04 -7.53 -1.64
C ILE A 133 13.92 -7.07 -0.18
N PRO A 134 15.03 -6.97 0.58
CA PRO A 134 14.93 -6.59 1.98
C PRO A 134 14.35 -5.18 2.12
N ARG A 135 13.24 -5.06 2.84
CA ARG A 135 12.54 -3.80 3.13
C ARG A 135 13.46 -2.68 3.61
N LYS A 136 14.47 -3.03 4.42
CA LYS A 136 15.51 -2.10 4.90
C LYS A 136 16.31 -1.41 3.78
N GLN A 137 16.48 -2.05 2.62
CA GLN A 137 17.20 -1.48 1.47
C GLN A 137 16.34 -0.43 0.77
N ILE A 138 15.05 -0.71 0.58
CA ILE A 138 14.06 0.25 0.04
C ILE A 138 13.99 1.48 0.94
N GLN A 139 13.81 1.27 2.25
CA GLN A 139 13.77 2.36 3.24
C GLN A 139 15.07 3.17 3.28
N ALA A 140 16.23 2.52 3.16
CA ALA A 140 17.52 3.20 3.10
C ALA A 140 17.69 4.03 1.81
N TYR A 141 17.12 3.58 0.69
CA TYR A 141 17.08 4.38 -0.53
C TYR A 141 16.20 5.62 -0.35
N LEU A 142 14.96 5.44 0.13
CA LEU A 142 14.01 6.54 0.32
C LEU A 142 14.54 7.61 1.28
N ALA A 143 15.23 7.22 2.36
CA ALA A 143 15.81 8.15 3.33
C ALA A 143 16.97 9.01 2.79
N ARG A 144 17.53 8.68 1.61
CA ARG A 144 18.63 9.42 0.97
C ARG A 144 18.17 10.44 -0.06
N ILE A 145 16.88 10.46 -0.39
CA ILE A 145 16.35 11.38 -1.39
C ILE A 145 16.29 12.79 -0.76
N GLU A 146 17.07 13.72 -1.31
CA GLU A 146 17.11 15.12 -0.86
C GLU A 146 15.74 15.81 -1.07
N GLY A 147 15.33 16.64 -0.11
CA GLY A 147 14.10 17.46 -0.20
C GLY A 147 13.05 17.17 0.88
N VAL A 148 13.14 16.06 1.61
CA VAL A 148 12.35 15.86 2.83
C VAL A 148 13.08 16.57 3.97
N LYS A 149 12.59 17.73 4.43
CA LYS A 149 13.13 18.50 5.58
C LYS A 149 12.92 17.78 6.94
N ILE A 150 13.02 16.46 6.97
CA ILE A 150 12.89 15.66 8.17
C ILE A 150 14.24 14.97 8.36
N ASP A 151 14.75 14.97 9.59
CA ASP A 151 15.97 14.23 9.95
C ASP A 151 15.86 12.77 9.45
N PRO A 152 16.73 12.33 8.52
CA PRO A 152 16.69 10.99 7.93
C PRO A 152 16.72 9.87 8.98
N LYS A 153 17.33 10.13 10.14
CA LYS A 153 17.35 9.19 11.27
C LYS A 153 15.96 9.04 11.89
N ARG A 154 15.27 10.15 12.16
CA ARG A 154 13.88 10.14 12.68
C ARG A 154 12.91 9.47 11.71
N GLN A 155 13.02 9.72 10.41
CA GLN A 155 12.15 9.10 9.41
C GLN A 155 12.34 7.58 9.36
N LYS A 156 13.60 7.13 9.38
CA LYS A 156 13.95 5.70 9.41
C LYS A 156 13.47 5.02 10.69
N ASP A 157 13.63 5.68 11.85
CA ASP A 157 13.20 5.14 13.13
C ASP A 157 11.66 5.09 13.24
N ALA A 158 10.95 6.07 12.69
CA ALA A 158 9.49 6.05 12.58
C ALA A 158 8.99 4.91 11.70
N ALA A 159 9.53 4.75 10.48
CA ALA A 159 9.16 3.66 9.58
C ALA A 159 9.44 2.27 10.21
N LYS A 160 10.57 2.13 10.90
CA LYS A 160 10.92 0.90 11.63
C LYS A 160 10.00 0.63 12.82
N THR A 161 9.56 1.68 13.52
CA THR A 161 8.64 1.55 14.65
C THR A 161 7.27 1.11 14.18
N ILE A 162 6.74 1.73 13.12
CA ILE A 162 5.48 1.34 12.49
C ILE A 162 5.58 -0.11 11.99
N TYR A 163 6.68 -0.47 11.30
CA TYR A 163 6.94 -1.85 10.89
C TYR A 163 6.79 -2.85 12.04
N LYS A 164 7.46 -2.57 13.17
CA LYS A 164 7.47 -3.47 14.32
C LYS A 164 6.12 -3.56 15.01
N ALA A 165 5.43 -2.43 15.17
CA ALA A 165 4.10 -2.39 15.77
C ALA A 165 3.15 -3.29 14.97
N TYR A 166 3.13 -3.13 13.64
CA TYR A 166 2.21 -3.89 12.80
C TYR A 166 2.60 -5.35 12.55
N SER A 167 3.88 -5.70 12.71
CA SER A 167 4.34 -7.08 12.67
C SER A 167 3.67 -7.95 13.74
N GLY A 168 3.28 -7.36 14.87
CA GLY A 168 2.54 -8.05 15.93
C GLY A 168 1.17 -8.54 15.49
N PHE A 169 0.43 -7.74 14.71
CA PHE A 169 -0.84 -8.15 14.11
C PHE A 169 -0.64 -9.27 13.08
N VAL A 170 0.40 -9.19 12.24
CA VAL A 170 0.68 -10.17 11.19
C VAL A 170 1.00 -11.56 11.75
N HIS A 171 1.79 -11.62 12.83
CA HIS A 171 2.26 -12.89 13.40
C HIS A 171 1.47 -13.35 14.63
N GLY A 172 0.45 -12.60 15.06
CA GLY A 172 -0.32 -12.92 16.26
C GLY A 172 0.52 -12.85 17.53
N ALA A 173 1.26 -11.75 17.72
CA ALA A 173 1.99 -11.54 18.97
C ALA A 173 1.03 -11.42 20.16
N SER A 174 1.35 -12.08 21.28
CA SER A 174 0.45 -12.16 22.44
C SER A 174 -0.16 -10.82 22.88
N PRO A 175 0.59 -9.70 22.99
CA PRO A 175 -0.02 -8.42 23.36
C PRO A 175 -1.11 -7.95 22.39
N HIS A 176 -0.93 -8.16 21.09
CA HIS A 176 -1.88 -7.75 20.06
C HIS A 176 -3.12 -8.66 20.06
N LEU A 177 -2.93 -9.98 20.25
CA LEU A 177 -4.06 -10.90 20.38
C LEU A 177 -4.90 -10.61 21.64
N MET A 178 -4.25 -10.18 22.72
CA MET A 178 -4.94 -9.80 23.95
C MET A 178 -5.76 -8.51 23.81
N ASP A 179 -5.56 -7.71 22.76
CA ASP A 179 -6.45 -6.58 22.48
C ASP A 179 -7.88 -7.05 22.21
N MET A 180 -8.07 -8.28 21.70
CA MET A 180 -9.39 -8.88 21.50
C MET A 180 -10.07 -9.31 22.80
N TYR A 181 -9.42 -9.24 23.97
CA TYR A 181 -9.99 -9.69 25.23
C TYR A 181 -10.55 -8.53 26.04
N GLY A 182 -11.84 -8.58 26.40
CA GLY A 182 -12.49 -7.49 27.12
C GLY A 182 -13.95 -7.76 27.48
N GLY A 183 -14.66 -6.70 27.87
CA GLY A 183 -16.08 -6.76 28.22
C GLY A 183 -16.37 -7.17 29.66
N ASN A 184 -17.66 -7.30 29.99
CA ASN A 184 -18.15 -7.76 31.29
C ASN A 184 -19.34 -8.73 31.07
N PRO A 185 -19.18 -10.05 31.31
CA PRO A 185 -17.97 -10.71 31.78
C PRO A 185 -16.83 -10.69 30.71
N PRO A 186 -15.55 -10.75 31.13
CA PRO A 186 -14.43 -10.75 30.20
C PRO A 186 -14.42 -11.97 29.28
N HIS A 187 -14.23 -11.76 27.97
CA HIS A 187 -14.15 -12.81 26.96
C HIS A 187 -13.38 -12.34 25.72
N PHE A 188 -13.08 -13.26 24.81
CA PHE A 188 -12.50 -12.91 23.50
C PHE A 188 -13.58 -12.49 22.51
N HIS A 189 -13.37 -11.35 21.87
CA HIS A 189 -14.18 -10.81 20.78
C HIS A 189 -13.77 -11.44 19.44
N THR A 190 -14.29 -12.63 19.11
CA THR A 190 -13.93 -13.35 17.87
C THR A 190 -14.76 -12.97 16.64
N ASN A 191 -15.86 -12.24 16.83
CA ASN A 191 -16.79 -11.85 15.75
C ASN A 191 -16.77 -10.34 15.51
N GLY A 192 -15.58 -9.74 15.64
CA GLY A 192 -15.39 -8.30 15.60
C GLY A 192 -15.56 -7.63 16.98
N MET A 193 -15.03 -6.42 17.07
CA MET A 193 -14.85 -5.66 18.30
C MET A 193 -15.73 -4.41 18.36
N LEU A 194 -16.85 -4.39 17.61
CA LEU A 194 -17.80 -3.28 17.63
C LEU A 194 -18.27 -3.00 19.07
N GLY A 195 -18.36 -1.72 19.42
CA GLY A 195 -18.73 -1.28 20.77
C GLY A 195 -17.60 -1.32 21.81
N THR A 196 -16.37 -1.69 21.42
CA THR A 196 -15.19 -1.56 22.26
C THR A 196 -14.43 -0.25 21.98
N PRO A 197 -13.64 0.28 22.93
CA PRO A 197 -12.77 1.45 22.69
C PRO A 197 -11.77 1.27 21.54
N ARG A 198 -11.41 0.01 21.20
CA ARG A 198 -10.48 -0.29 20.11
C ARG A 198 -10.96 0.20 18.74
N ILE A 199 -12.27 0.30 18.53
CA ILE A 199 -12.81 0.79 17.26
C ILE A 199 -12.41 2.23 17.00
N GLU A 200 -12.48 3.09 18.02
CA GLU A 200 -12.15 4.52 17.89
C GLU A 200 -10.65 4.69 17.63
N GLU A 201 -9.81 4.02 18.43
CA GLU A 201 -8.35 4.04 18.28
C GLU A 201 -7.91 3.63 16.86
N HIS A 202 -8.50 2.56 16.33
CA HIS A 202 -8.18 2.07 14.99
C HIS A 202 -8.81 2.91 13.86
N ALA A 203 -9.95 3.57 14.13
CA ALA A 203 -10.56 4.50 13.17
C ALA A 203 -9.72 5.76 13.00
N ASP A 204 -9.19 6.29 14.10
CA ASP A 204 -8.30 7.44 14.08
C ASP A 204 -7.02 7.14 13.31
N ASP A 205 -6.40 5.97 13.55
CA ASP A 205 -5.18 5.63 12.82
C ASP A 205 -5.44 5.27 11.34
N PHE A 206 -6.62 4.74 10.99
CA PHE A 206 -6.96 4.43 9.59
C PHE A 206 -6.84 5.66 8.67
N TRP A 207 -7.09 6.86 9.19
CA TRP A 207 -6.92 8.12 8.48
C TRP A 207 -5.55 8.26 7.83
N ASN A 208 -4.49 7.88 8.56
CA ASN A 208 -3.11 7.96 8.07
C ASN A 208 -2.88 7.10 6.83
N TYR A 209 -3.55 5.95 6.74
CA TYR A 209 -3.40 5.01 5.63
C TYR A 209 -4.17 5.44 4.39
N ALA A 210 -5.37 5.98 4.56
CA ALA A 210 -6.11 6.61 3.47
C ALA A 210 -5.32 7.79 2.89
N TYR A 211 -4.82 8.67 3.76
CA TYR A 211 -4.00 9.82 3.39
C TYR A 211 -2.72 9.43 2.65
N ARG A 212 -1.91 8.51 3.18
CA ARG A 212 -0.67 8.06 2.53
C ARG A 212 -0.93 7.39 1.18
N SER A 213 -2.00 6.60 1.07
CA SER A 213 -2.38 5.94 -0.18
C SER A 213 -2.83 6.96 -1.25
N PHE A 214 -3.47 8.06 -0.83
CA PHE A 214 -3.85 9.16 -1.70
C PHE A 214 -2.63 9.94 -2.21
N ILE A 215 -1.62 10.15 -1.35
CA ILE A 215 -0.33 10.70 -1.77
C ILE A 215 0.33 9.83 -2.84
N SER A 216 0.28 8.49 -2.68
CA SER A 216 0.79 7.57 -3.71
C SER A 216 0.09 7.75 -5.06
N HIS A 217 -1.23 8.01 -5.08
CA HIS A 217 -1.95 8.33 -6.32
C HIS A 217 -1.46 9.65 -6.95
N ILE A 218 -1.24 10.69 -6.15
CA ILE A 218 -0.66 11.96 -6.64
C ILE A 218 0.74 11.73 -7.21
N ALA A 219 1.58 10.97 -6.51
CA ALA A 219 2.96 10.72 -6.89
C ALA A 219 3.04 9.96 -8.23
N VAL A 220 2.21 8.94 -8.40
CA VAL A 220 2.13 8.21 -9.68
C VAL A 220 1.52 9.06 -10.79
N ALA A 221 0.50 9.88 -10.51
CA ALA A 221 -0.04 10.82 -11.50
C ALA A 221 1.06 11.72 -12.09
N LYS A 222 1.94 12.24 -11.22
CA LYS A 222 3.11 13.03 -11.65
C LYS A 222 4.10 12.19 -12.45
N ALA A 223 4.43 10.98 -11.99
CA ALA A 223 5.35 10.09 -12.71
C ALA A 223 4.84 9.72 -14.12
N LEU A 224 3.51 9.60 -14.29
CA LEU A 224 2.86 9.34 -15.57
C LEU A 224 2.71 10.60 -16.45
N GLY A 225 3.07 11.79 -15.97
CA GLY A 225 2.82 13.07 -16.67
C GLY A 225 1.34 13.47 -16.71
N ALA A 226 0.48 12.89 -15.88
CA ALA A 226 -0.94 13.19 -15.77
C ALA A 226 -1.20 14.46 -14.93
N GLU A 227 -0.69 15.61 -15.38
CA GLU A 227 -0.65 16.86 -14.61
C GLU A 227 -2.03 17.34 -14.14
N LYS A 228 -3.07 17.13 -14.95
CA LYS A 228 -4.45 17.47 -14.57
C LYS A 228 -4.90 16.66 -13.35
N HIS A 229 -4.65 15.35 -13.34
CA HIS A 229 -4.99 14.47 -12.22
C HIS A 229 -4.16 14.82 -10.99
N ALA A 230 -2.85 15.02 -11.15
CA ALA A 230 -1.97 15.43 -10.05
C ALA A 230 -2.44 16.74 -9.40
N THR A 231 -2.88 17.72 -10.21
CA THR A 231 -3.40 19.00 -9.73
C THR A 231 -4.71 18.82 -8.95
N ILE A 232 -5.69 18.10 -9.52
CA ILE A 232 -7.00 17.87 -8.88
C ILE A 232 -6.81 17.17 -7.53
N LEU A 233 -6.05 16.07 -7.52
CA LEU A 233 -5.78 15.32 -6.30
C LEU A 233 -5.05 16.19 -5.26
N SER A 234 -4.01 16.94 -5.66
CA SER A 234 -3.27 17.81 -4.73
C SER A 234 -4.15 18.92 -4.14
N GLN A 235 -5.06 19.50 -4.93
CA GLN A 235 -6.02 20.49 -4.43
C GLN A 235 -6.99 19.89 -3.41
N HIS A 236 -7.48 18.67 -3.66
CA HIS A 236 -8.33 17.95 -2.72
C HIS A 236 -7.59 17.63 -1.42
N LEU A 237 -6.35 17.13 -1.52
CA LEU A 237 -5.49 16.86 -0.36
C LEU A 237 -5.29 18.11 0.52
N LYS A 238 -5.02 19.26 -0.11
CA LYS A 238 -4.84 20.53 0.62
C LYS A 238 -6.10 20.96 1.36
N ARG A 239 -7.29 20.82 0.75
CA ARG A 239 -8.57 21.13 1.41
C ARG A 239 -8.82 20.19 2.60
N PHE A 240 -8.48 18.92 2.41
CA PHE A 240 -8.59 17.91 3.45
C PHE A 240 -7.68 18.22 4.64
N GLU A 241 -6.41 18.58 4.41
CA GLU A 241 -5.46 19.01 5.45
C GLU A 241 -5.98 20.23 6.22
N GLN A 242 -6.49 21.25 5.51
CA GLN A 242 -7.09 22.44 6.14
C GLN A 242 -8.29 22.10 7.03
N ASN A 243 -9.15 21.17 6.58
CA ASN A 243 -10.29 20.73 7.37
C ASN A 243 -9.87 19.93 8.60
N ALA A 244 -8.79 19.16 8.53
CA ALA A 244 -8.23 18.43 9.67
C ALA A 244 -7.60 19.38 10.69
N GLU A 245 -6.86 20.40 10.24
CA GLU A 245 -6.29 21.45 11.11
C GLU A 245 -7.37 22.28 11.82
N MET A 246 -8.52 22.53 11.19
CA MET A 246 -9.65 23.23 11.82
C MET A 246 -10.40 22.39 12.86
N ARG A 247 -10.16 21.07 12.91
CA ARG A 247 -10.81 20.14 13.86
C ARG A 247 -9.94 19.79 15.07
N GLY A 248 -8.64 20.13 15.06
CA GLY A 248 -7.70 19.95 16.17
C GLY A 248 -7.54 21.20 17.02
#